data_AF-A0A318TL00-F1
#
_entry.id   AF-A0A318TL00-F1
#
_cell.length_a   1.000
_cell.length_b   1.000
_cell.length_c   1.000
_cell.angle_alpha   90.00
_cell.angle_beta   90.00
_cell.angle_gamma   90.00
#
_symmetry.space_group_name_H-M   'P 1'
#
loop_
_entity.id
_entity.type
_entity.pdbx_description
1 polymer ?
#
loop_
_entity_poly.entity_id
_entity_poly.type
_entity_poly.pdbx_seq_one_letter_code
_entity_poly.pdbx_strand_id
1 'polypeptide(L)' 'MAAITVTAKRQIMLKRDVLEHLGVKPGERIDVQKLPGGELRMRAASPTGNEITAAGRAGEMDD' A
#
# COMPACT_ATOMS: atom_id res chain seq x y z
N MET A 1 -12.88 -6.61 3.71
CA MET A 1 -11.97 -6.52 4.89
C MET A 1 -11.07 -7.74 4.88
N ALA A 2 -9.76 -7.55 4.76
CA ALA A 2 -8.79 -8.64 4.92
C ALA A 2 -8.06 -8.43 6.25
N ALA A 3 -8.34 -9.27 7.25
CA ALA A 3 -7.57 -9.31 8.49
C ALA A 3 -6.39 -10.26 8.30
N ILE A 4 -5.18 -9.80 8.62
CA ILE A 4 -3.95 -10.58 8.52
C ILE A 4 -3.39 -10.76 9.93
N THR A 5 -3.18 -12.01 10.34
CA THR A 5 -2.62 -12.33 11.65
C THR A 5 -1.10 -12.11 11.65
N VAL A 6 -0.61 -11.46 12.70
CA VAL A 6 0.83 -11.35 12.96
C VAL A 6 1.32 -12.69 13.49
N THR A 7 2.32 -13.27 12.85
CA THR A 7 2.93 -14.54 13.27
C THR A 7 3.87 -14.32 14.45
N ALA A 8 4.25 -15.41 15.14
CA ALA A 8 5.15 -15.38 16.29
C ALA A 8 6.51 -14.69 16.02
N LYS A 9 6.92 -14.59 14.74
CA LYS A 9 8.15 -13.90 14.32
C LYS A 9 7.94 -12.42 14.00
N ARG A 10 6.80 -11.83 14.39
CA ARG A 10 6.40 -10.45 14.03
C ARG A 10 6.31 -10.27 12.52
N GLN A 11 6.03 -11.34 11.77
CA GLN A 11 5.84 -11.31 10.33
C GLN A 11 4.34 -11.29 10.03
N ILE A 12 3.95 -10.61 8.95
CA ILE A 12 2.60 -10.68 8.39
C ILE A 12 2.67 -11.42 7.06
N MET A 13 1.78 -12.38 6.85
CA MET A 13 1.73 -13.14 5.60
C MET A 13 0.67 -12.55 4.68
N LEU A 14 1.13 -11.84 3.65
CA LEU A 14 0.26 -11.34 2.60
C LEU A 14 -0.21 -12.50 1.74
N LYS A 15 -1.53 -12.66 1.60
CA LYS A 15 -2.11 -13.64 0.67
C LYS A 15 -1.89 -13.18 -0.77
N ARG A 16 -1.94 -14.13 -1.70
CA ARG A 16 -1.77 -13.87 -3.14
C ARG A 16 -2.70 -12.79 -3.67
N ASP A 17 -3.97 -12.78 -3.26
CA ASP A 17 -4.94 -11.72 -3.58
C ASP A 17 -4.42 -10.30 -3.27
N VAL A 18 -3.81 -10.11 -2.09
CA VAL A 18 -3.23 -8.82 -1.69
C VAL A 18 -1.97 -8.49 -2.50
N LEU A 19 -1.13 -9.49 -2.79
CA LEU A 19 0.05 -9.31 -3.63
C LEU A 19 -0.32 -8.94 -5.07
N GLU A 20 -1.35 -9.57 -5.63
CA GLU A 20 -1.89 -9.25 -6.96
C GLU A 20 -2.49 -7.86 -7.00
N HIS A 21 -3.23 -7.45 -5.96
CA HIS A 21 -3.75 -6.09 -5.84
C HIS A 21 -2.62 -5.04 -5.75
N LEU A 22 -1.54 -5.36 -5.05
CA LEU A 22 -0.35 -4.52 -4.99
C LEU A 22 0.50 -4.59 -6.26
N GLY A 23 0.24 -5.54 -7.16
CA GLY A 23 1.04 -5.78 -8.37
C GLY A 23 2.45 -6.30 -8.10
N VAL A 24 2.69 -6.94 -6.96
CA VAL A 24 4.03 -7.39 -6.52
C VAL A 24 4.19 -8.91 -6.62
N LYS A 25 5.34 -9.35 -7.10
CA LYS A 25 5.70 -10.77 -7.19
C LYS A 25 6.50 -11.25 -5.97
N PRO A 26 6.51 -12.56 -5.67
CA PRO A 26 7.38 -13.12 -4.65
C PRO A 26 8.84 -12.78 -4.93
N GLY A 27 9.53 -12.19 -3.96
CA GLY A 27 10.91 -11.72 -4.11
C GLY A 27 11.05 -10.25 -4.48
N GLU A 28 9.95 -9.56 -4.82
CA GLU A 28 9.95 -8.11 -4.98
C GLU A 28 9.84 -7.38 -3.63
N ARG A 29 10.34 -6.15 -3.60
CA ARG A 29 10.31 -5.30 -2.40
C ARG A 29 9.01 -4.51 -2.36
N ILE A 30 8.49 -4.31 -1.15
CA ILE A 30 7.31 -3.48 -0.87
C ILE A 30 7.80 -2.31 -0.02
N ASP A 31 7.41 -1.11 -0.40
CA ASP A 31 7.65 0.09 0.42
C ASP A 31 6.55 0.20 1.48
N VAL A 32 6.95 0.51 2.71
CA VAL A 32 6.05 0.60 3.87
C VAL A 32 6.21 1.95 4.54
N GLN A 33 5.19 2.79 4.43
CA GLN A 33 5.14 4.11 5.05
C GLN A 33 4.24 4.08 6.29
N LYS A 34 4.74 4.62 7.41
CA LYS A 34 3.98 4.78 8.65
C LYS A 34 3.17 6.07 8.59
N LEU A 35 1.87 5.97 8.80
CA LEU A 35 0.95 7.10 8.86
C LEU A 35 0.53 7.37 10.31
N PRO A 36 0.16 8.62 10.65
CA PRO A 36 -0.48 8.91 11.92
C PRO A 36 -1.79 8.11 12.06
N GLY A 37 -2.22 7.86 13.30
CA GLY A 37 -3.43 7.05 13.56
C GLY A 37 -3.20 5.54 13.66
N GLY A 38 -1.94 5.07 13.57
CA GLY A 38 -1.62 3.64 13.63
C GLY A 38 -1.78 2.91 12.29
N GLU A 39 -1.84 3.67 11.19
CA GLU A 39 -2.01 3.15 9.85
C GLU A 39 -0.66 2.91 9.15
N LEU A 40 -0.64 1.93 8.25
CA LEU A 40 0.50 1.62 7.39
C LEU A 40 0.04 1.65 5.94
N ARG A 41 0.77 2.37 5.09
CA ARG A 41 0.57 2.34 3.64
C ARG A 41 1.64 1.48 3.01
N MET A 42 1.21 0.47 2.26
CA MET A 42 2.08 -0.46 1.53
C MET A 42 1.93 -0.22 0.03
N ARG A 43 3.04 -0.20 -0.71
CA ARG A 43 3.04 -0.10 -2.19
C ARG A 43 4.14 -0.97 -2.78
N ALA A 44 3.96 -1.43 -4.02
CA ALA A 44 5.05 -2.02 -4.78
C ALA A 44 6.25 -1.06 -4.81
N ALA A 45 7.44 -1.55 -4.48
CA ALA A 45 8.66 -0.75 -4.65
C ALA A 45 8.98 -0.72 -6.15
N SER A 46 8.41 0.23 -6.88
CA SER A 46 8.78 0.46 -8.28
C SER A 46 10.26 0.82 -8.35
N PRO A 47 11.04 0.25 -9.29
CA PRO A 47 12.37 0.75 -9.61
C PRO A 47 12.19 2.14 -10.22
N THR A 48 12.40 3.17 -9.40
CA THR A 48 12.44 4.58 -9.80
C THR A 48 11.11 5.19 -10.23
N GLY A 49 10.50 5.92 -9.29
CA GLY A 49 9.77 7.17 -9.57
C GLY A 49 8.43 7.06 -10.28
N ASN A 50 7.34 6.90 -9.52
CA ASN A 50 6.12 7.65 -9.82
C ASN A 50 5.23 7.72 -8.56
N GLU A 51 5.49 8.70 -7.70
CA GLU A 51 4.50 9.13 -6.72
C GLU A 51 3.36 9.88 -7.41
N ILE A 52 2.45 9.14 -8.06
CA ILE A 52 1.14 9.68 -8.39
C ILE A 52 0.33 9.78 -7.09
N THR A 53 0.50 10.91 -6.41
CA THR A 53 -0.43 11.38 -5.38
C THR A 53 -1.66 11.95 -6.08
N ALA A 54 -2.69 11.12 -6.26
CA ALA A 54 -4.02 11.59 -6.61
C ALA A 54 -4.70 12.10 -5.34
N ALA A 55 -4.31 13.29 -4.88
CA ALA A 55 -5.12 14.06 -3.95
C ALA A 55 -6.13 14.85 -4.79
N GLY A 56 -7.34 14.33 -4.90
CA GLY A 56 -8.46 15.07 -5.47
C GLY A 56 -8.76 16.33 -4.65
N ARG A 57 -9.02 17.43 -5.35
CA ARG A 57 -9.92 18.45 -4.83
C ARG A 57 -10.97 18.73 -5.91
N ALA A 58 -12.18 18.30 -5.59
CA ALA A 58 -13.39 18.62 -6.28
C ALA A 58 -13.74 20.10 -6.11
N GLY A 59 -14.40 20.65 -7.12
CA GLY A 59 -15.30 21.81 -7.02
C GLY A 59 -14.62 23.18 -6.97
N GLU A 60 -14.61 23.86 -8.11
CA GLU A 60 -15.24 25.18 -8.16
C GLU A 60 -15.91 25.31 -9.54
N MET A 61 -17.23 25.31 -9.49
CA MET A 61 -18.18 25.55 -10.56
C MET A 61 -18.66 26.99 -10.36
N ASP A 62 -18.86 27.72 -11.47
CA ASP A 62 -19.53 29.05 -11.58
C ASP A 62 -18.65 30.25 -11.08
N ASP A 63 -18.47 31.37 -11.79
CA ASP A 63 -19.28 32.17 -12.73
C ASP A 63 -18.40 32.83 -13.81
#